data_AF-A0A975BZ15-F1
#
_entry.id   AF-A0A975BZ15-F1
#
_cell.length_a   1.000
_cell.length_b   1.000
_cell.length_c   1.000
_cell.angle_alpha   90.00
_cell.angle_beta   90.00
_cell.angle_gamma   90.00
#
_symmetry.space_group_name_H-M   'P 1'
#
loop_
_entity.id
_entity.type
_entity.pdbx_description
1 polymer ?
#
loop_
_entity_poly.entity_id
_entity_poly.type
_entity_poly.pdbx_seq_one_letter_code
_entity_poly.pdbx_strand_id
1 'polypeptide(L)'
;MKTEAPFPPLLVHERGDLAHALAQRRLSLGLTCEEFDAHTGWADRFATKLENPHSPSGKLGFHFEFPTEFLPGGSVRCSGMAELWLTALGLRLVLVDGATADLIGAKPAPPRPPRTNPTAQGHARRRVVSGRYAAMSAPAFEVLDRTHVAAEAFRAAVIDHPYVAADPTLKAEAEAIETAMQALYQRIGQV
;
A
#
# COMPACT_ATOMS: atom_id res chain seq x y z
N MET A 1 -0.72 -13.98 34.95
CA MET A 1 -0.82 -14.03 33.48
C MET A 1 -2.20 -14.54 33.12
N LYS A 2 -3.00 -13.79 32.35
CA LYS A 2 -4.23 -14.34 31.76
C LYS A 2 -3.83 -15.51 30.88
N THR A 3 -4.48 -16.66 31.03
CA THR A 3 -4.28 -17.83 30.17
C THR A 3 -4.50 -17.38 28.73
N GLU A 4 -3.46 -17.43 27.89
CA GLU A 4 -3.59 -17.06 26.49
C GLU A 4 -4.58 -17.99 25.84
N ALA A 5 -5.75 -17.47 25.46
CA ALA A 5 -6.67 -18.22 24.62
C ALA A 5 -5.92 -18.62 23.33
N PRO A 6 -6.02 -19.87 22.87
CA PRO A 6 -5.33 -20.33 21.67
C PRO A 6 -5.79 -19.50 20.47
N PHE A 7 -4.84 -18.95 19.71
CA PHE A 7 -5.12 -18.28 18.45
C PHE A 7 -5.16 -19.35 17.35
N PRO A 8 -6.29 -19.55 16.65
CA PRO A 8 -6.38 -20.62 15.67
C PRO A 8 -5.45 -20.36 14.48
N PRO A 9 -4.96 -21.40 13.79
CA PRO A 9 -4.26 -21.24 12.53
C PRO A 9 -5.18 -20.55 11.51
N LEU A 10 -4.64 -19.59 10.78
CA LEU A 10 -5.40 -18.77 9.83
C LEU A 10 -4.90 -18.93 8.40
N LEU A 11 -5.84 -19.04 7.47
CA LEU A 11 -5.63 -18.86 6.04
C LEU A 11 -5.74 -17.37 5.71
N VAL A 12 -4.68 -16.81 5.16
CA VAL A 12 -4.57 -15.38 4.87
C VAL A 12 -4.42 -15.22 3.36
N HIS A 13 -5.40 -14.58 2.74
CA HIS A 13 -5.42 -14.38 1.29
C HIS A 13 -4.84 -13.02 0.91
N GLU A 14 -5.05 -12.01 1.75
CA GLU A 14 -4.53 -10.67 1.53
C GLU A 14 -3.75 -10.13 2.73
N ARG A 15 -2.86 -9.18 2.45
CA ARG A 15 -2.12 -8.43 3.48
C ARG A 15 -3.04 -7.75 4.49
N GLY A 16 -4.20 -7.27 4.04
CA GLY A 16 -5.19 -6.61 4.89
C GLY A 16 -5.78 -7.54 5.95
N ASP A 17 -5.98 -8.82 5.60
CA ASP A 17 -6.50 -9.84 6.51
C ASP A 17 -5.51 -10.12 7.63
N LEU A 18 -4.22 -10.14 7.29
CA LEU A 18 -3.16 -10.36 8.27
C LEU A 18 -3.09 -9.22 9.30
N ALA A 19 -3.09 -7.96 8.85
CA ALA A 19 -3.10 -6.81 9.76
C ALA A 19 -4.33 -6.83 10.68
N HIS A 20 -5.50 -7.22 10.15
CA HIS A 20 -6.72 -7.34 10.95
C HIS A 20 -6.63 -8.49 11.97
N ALA A 21 -6.13 -9.66 11.57
CA ALA A 21 -5.94 -10.80 12.46
C ALA A 21 -4.98 -10.48 13.61
N LEU A 22 -3.89 -9.78 13.34
CA LEU A 22 -2.92 -9.34 14.36
C LEU A 22 -3.53 -8.30 15.31
N ALA A 23 -4.35 -7.37 14.81
CA ALA A 23 -5.11 -6.43 15.63
C ALA A 23 -6.09 -7.17 16.57
N GLN A 24 -6.83 -8.16 16.04
CA GLN A 24 -7.72 -9.00 16.85
C GLN A 24 -6.95 -9.77 17.92
N ARG A 25 -5.76 -10.30 17.61
CA ARG A 25 -4.90 -10.94 18.60
C ARG A 25 -4.50 -9.97 19.69
N ARG A 26 -4.02 -8.77 19.35
CA ARG A 26 -3.69 -7.72 20.34
C ARG A 26 -4.87 -7.41 21.26
N LEU A 27 -6.05 -7.20 20.68
CA LEU A 27 -7.28 -6.93 21.45
C LEU A 27 -7.66 -8.11 22.35
N SER A 28 -7.49 -9.35 21.89
CA SER A 28 -7.75 -10.55 22.71
C SER A 28 -6.81 -10.68 23.91
N LEU A 29 -5.60 -10.11 23.82
CA LEU A 29 -4.65 -10.01 24.94
C LEU A 29 -5.00 -8.85 25.88
N GLY A 30 -5.99 -8.02 25.54
CA GLY A 30 -6.42 -6.87 26.31
C GLY A 30 -5.46 -5.69 26.25
N LEU A 31 -4.62 -5.63 25.21
CA LEU A 31 -3.65 -4.55 25.00
C LEU A 31 -4.25 -3.46 24.12
N THR A 32 -4.10 -2.21 24.52
CA THR A 32 -4.26 -1.03 23.65
C THR A 32 -3.10 -0.90 22.65
N CYS A 33 -3.19 0.01 21.68
CA CYS A 33 -2.08 0.23 20.75
C CYS A 33 -0.86 0.81 21.48
N GLU A 34 -1.10 1.74 22.41
CA GLU A 34 -0.09 2.43 23.19
C GLU A 34 0.64 1.48 24.15
N GLU A 35 -0.11 0.60 24.82
CA GLU A 35 0.48 -0.45 25.67
C GLU A 35 1.28 -1.46 24.84
N PHE A 36 0.80 -1.79 23.64
CA PHE A 36 1.52 -2.68 22.73
C PHE A 36 2.82 -2.03 22.25
N ASP A 37 2.78 -0.77 21.82
CA ASP A 37 3.96 0.00 21.40
C ASP A 37 4.99 0.08 22.54
N ALA A 38 4.55 0.34 23.77
CA ALA A 38 5.42 0.34 24.95
C ALA A 38 6.05 -1.04 25.22
N HIS A 39 5.26 -2.11 25.09
CA HIS A 39 5.72 -3.49 25.27
C HIS A 39 6.76 -3.91 24.21
N THR A 40 6.61 -3.44 22.96
CA THR A 40 7.51 -3.78 21.85
C THR A 40 8.68 -2.80 21.66
N GLY A 41 8.74 -1.73 22.47
CA GLY A 41 9.73 -0.66 22.31
C GLY A 41 9.53 0.16 21.02
N TRP A 42 8.31 0.21 20.49
CA TRP A 42 7.98 1.02 19.32
C TRP A 42 7.72 2.47 19.71
N ALA A 43 7.90 3.37 18.74
CA ALA A 43 7.46 4.75 18.89
C ALA A 43 5.92 4.83 19.02
N ASP A 44 5.44 5.87 19.69
CA ASP A 44 3.99 6.06 19.92
C ASP A 44 3.17 5.98 18.61
N ARG A 45 2.03 5.29 18.71
CA ARG A 45 1.04 5.03 17.64
C ARG A 45 1.60 4.22 16.47
N PHE A 46 2.66 3.44 16.65
CA PHE A 46 3.21 2.63 15.56
C PHE A 46 2.33 1.43 15.24
N ALA A 47 1.80 0.75 16.26
CA ALA A 47 0.82 -0.33 16.12
C ALA A 47 -0.36 0.11 15.25
N THR A 48 -0.90 1.31 15.50
CA THR A 48 -1.98 1.89 14.70
C THR A 48 -1.62 2.04 13.21
N LYS A 49 -0.36 2.34 12.88
CA LYS A 49 0.10 2.45 11.48
C LYS A 49 0.21 1.10 10.80
N LEU A 50 0.63 0.06 11.53
CA LEU A 50 0.71 -1.31 11.03
C LEU A 50 -0.66 -1.98 10.89
N GLU A 51 -1.58 -1.70 11.81
CA GLU A 51 -2.98 -2.16 11.74
C GLU A 51 -3.79 -1.46 10.65
N ASN A 52 -3.33 -0.28 10.21
CA ASN A 52 -3.96 0.49 9.14
C ASN A 52 -3.00 0.74 7.97
N PRO A 53 -2.54 -0.31 7.26
CA PRO A 53 -1.51 -0.20 6.23
C PRO A 53 -1.93 0.66 5.02
N HIS A 54 -3.24 0.80 4.81
CA HIS A 54 -3.82 1.63 3.74
C HIS A 54 -4.10 3.08 4.16
N SER A 55 -3.81 3.45 5.40
CA SER A 55 -3.90 4.85 5.83
C SER A 55 -2.71 5.64 5.27
N PRO A 56 -2.80 6.98 5.16
CA PRO A 56 -1.74 7.79 4.56
C PRO A 56 -0.43 7.75 5.35
N SER A 57 -0.53 7.48 6.66
CA SER A 57 0.60 7.26 7.57
C SER A 57 0.86 5.77 7.83
N GLY A 58 0.14 4.89 7.14
CA GLY A 58 0.18 3.46 7.32
C GLY A 58 1.55 2.88 6.99
N LYS A 59 1.86 1.75 7.61
CA LYS A 59 3.09 1.01 7.37
C LYS A 59 2.74 -0.41 6.96
N LEU A 60 3.44 -0.90 5.93
CA LEU A 60 3.29 -2.26 5.47
C LEU A 60 4.23 -3.13 6.30
N GLY A 61 3.66 -3.97 7.17
CA GLY A 61 4.46 -4.98 7.89
C GLY A 61 4.88 -6.12 6.96
N PHE A 62 3.99 -6.51 6.05
CA PHE A 62 4.13 -7.67 5.20
C PHE A 62 3.99 -7.27 3.74
N HIS A 63 4.79 -7.91 2.88
CA HIS A 63 4.83 -7.65 1.45
C HIS A 63 4.46 -8.94 0.72
N PHE A 64 3.34 -8.89 0.01
CA PHE A 64 2.89 -9.97 -0.86
C PHE A 64 3.18 -9.48 -2.28
N GLU A 65 4.16 -10.12 -2.93
CA GLU A 65 4.48 -9.90 -4.33
C GLU A 65 3.74 -10.95 -5.14
N PHE A 66 2.93 -10.50 -6.10
CA PHE A 66 2.22 -11.39 -7.00
C PHE A 66 3.20 -12.17 -7.88
N PRO A 67 2.80 -13.36 -8.35
CA PRO A 67 3.51 -14.06 -9.39
C PRO A 67 3.79 -13.14 -10.59
N THR A 68 5.04 -13.07 -11.01
CA THR A 68 5.46 -12.39 -12.25
C THR A 68 6.17 -13.38 -13.16
N GLU A 69 6.43 -12.99 -14.41
CA GLU A 69 7.21 -13.80 -15.36
C GLU A 69 8.63 -14.12 -14.84
N PHE A 70 9.20 -13.25 -13.99
CA PHE A 70 10.51 -13.44 -13.36
C PHE A 70 10.42 -14.09 -11.96
N LEU A 71 9.22 -14.14 -11.38
CA LEU A 71 8.99 -14.66 -10.04
C LEU A 71 7.66 -15.44 -10.00
N PRO A 72 7.58 -16.60 -10.68
CA PRO A 72 6.33 -17.30 -10.97
C PRO A 72 5.60 -17.85 -9.73
N GLY A 73 6.28 -17.93 -8.58
CA GLY A 73 5.68 -18.31 -7.30
C GLY A 73 5.15 -17.14 -6.47
N GLY A 74 5.42 -15.89 -6.87
CA GLY A 74 5.28 -14.74 -5.98
C GLY A 74 6.25 -14.80 -4.79
N SER A 75 6.20 -13.79 -3.91
CA SER A 75 6.98 -13.82 -2.67
C SER A 75 6.21 -13.21 -1.49
N VAL A 76 6.42 -13.76 -0.30
CA VAL A 76 5.94 -13.17 0.95
C VAL A 76 7.15 -12.74 1.76
N ARG A 77 7.31 -11.44 1.98
CA ARG A 77 8.39 -10.88 2.80
C ARG A 77 7.85 -10.24 4.06
N CYS A 78 8.51 -10.54 5.17
CA CYS A 78 8.28 -9.91 6.46
C CYS A 78 9.25 -8.74 6.63
N SER A 79 8.77 -7.56 7.02
CA SER A 79 9.66 -6.50 7.51
C SER A 79 10.12 -6.82 8.93
N GLY A 80 11.25 -6.27 9.39
CA GLY A 80 11.69 -6.45 10.78
C GLY A 80 10.65 -6.01 11.82
N MET A 81 9.82 -5.00 11.48
CA MET A 81 8.70 -4.57 12.34
C MET A 81 7.60 -5.62 12.41
N ALA A 82 7.32 -6.32 11.32
CA ALA A 82 6.35 -7.40 11.32
C ALA A 82 6.83 -8.64 12.08
N GLU A 83 8.13 -8.93 12.08
CA GLU A 83 8.70 -9.99 12.91
C GLU A 83 8.57 -9.69 14.41
N LEU A 84 8.85 -8.44 14.81
CA LEU A 84 8.61 -7.95 16.16
C LEU A 84 7.12 -8.01 16.51
N TRP A 85 6.24 -7.66 15.58
CA TRP A 85 4.79 -7.71 15.77
C TRP A 85 4.31 -9.13 16.08
N LEU A 86 4.70 -10.10 15.24
CA LEU A 86 4.38 -11.51 15.42
C LEU A 86 4.94 -12.03 16.75
N THR A 87 6.21 -11.75 17.03
CA THR A 87 6.87 -12.23 18.24
C THR A 87 6.21 -11.69 19.51
N ALA A 88 5.89 -10.41 19.55
CA ALA A 88 5.23 -9.78 20.69
C ALA A 88 3.80 -10.27 20.91
N LEU A 89 3.14 -10.77 19.86
CA LEU A 89 1.81 -11.40 19.94
C LEU A 89 1.86 -12.91 20.19
N GLY A 90 3.06 -13.49 20.32
CA GLY A 90 3.25 -14.94 20.49
C GLY A 90 2.95 -15.75 19.22
N LEU A 91 3.04 -15.13 18.04
CA LEU A 91 2.66 -15.73 16.76
C LEU A 91 3.89 -16.09 15.91
N ARG A 92 3.68 -17.05 15.00
CA ARG A 92 4.63 -17.47 13.97
C ARG A 92 3.93 -17.50 12.62
N LEU A 93 4.63 -17.07 11.58
CA LEU A 93 4.18 -17.19 10.20
C LEU A 93 4.81 -18.45 9.60
N VAL A 94 3.99 -19.34 9.04
CA VAL A 94 4.43 -20.59 8.40
C VAL A 94 3.73 -20.71 7.06
N LEU A 95 4.48 -21.09 6.03
CA LEU A 95 3.93 -21.45 4.71
C LEU A 95 3.76 -22.97 4.66
N VAL A 96 2.56 -23.42 4.34
CA VAL A 96 2.21 -24.84 4.21
C VAL A 96 1.37 -25.05 2.96
N ASP A 97 1.32 -26.26 2.45
CA ASP A 97 0.38 -26.62 1.38
C ASP A 97 -1.07 -26.68 1.91
N GLY A 98 -2.05 -26.70 0.99
CA GLY A 98 -3.46 -26.69 1.34
C GLY A 98 -3.91 -27.90 2.16
N ALA A 99 -3.39 -29.10 1.85
CA ALA A 99 -3.76 -30.31 2.59
C ALA A 99 -3.25 -30.26 4.04
N THR A 100 -2.03 -29.76 4.24
CA THR A 100 -1.48 -29.49 5.57
C THR A 100 -2.30 -28.43 6.30
N ALA A 101 -2.74 -27.37 5.61
CA ALA A 101 -3.57 -26.32 6.21
C ALA A 101 -4.94 -26.85 6.68
N ASP A 102 -5.59 -27.72 5.88
CA ASP A 102 -6.84 -28.39 6.24
C ASP A 102 -6.64 -29.32 7.44
N LEU A 103 -5.52 -30.06 7.47
CA LEU A 103 -5.18 -30.99 8.56
C LEU A 103 -5.02 -30.28 9.91
N ILE A 104 -4.37 -29.11 9.94
CA ILE A 104 -4.21 -28.31 11.16
C ILE A 104 -5.48 -27.53 11.54
N GLY A 105 -6.56 -27.66 10.75
CA GLY A 105 -7.82 -26.95 10.96
C GLY A 105 -7.71 -25.45 10.76
N ALA A 106 -6.87 -25.01 9.81
CA ALA A 106 -6.73 -23.60 9.47
C ALA A 106 -8.07 -23.03 9.00
N LYS A 107 -8.44 -21.86 9.51
CA LYS A 107 -9.69 -21.18 9.14
C LYS A 107 -9.39 -19.91 8.36
N PRO A 108 -10.25 -19.48 7.41
CA PRO A 108 -10.12 -18.17 6.80
C PRO A 108 -9.97 -17.08 7.86
N ALA A 109 -9.01 -16.18 7.66
CA ALA A 109 -8.85 -15.01 8.51
C ALA A 109 -10.16 -14.20 8.55
N PRO A 110 -10.49 -13.56 9.69
CA PRO A 110 -11.71 -12.78 9.79
C PRO A 110 -11.76 -11.71 8.70
N PRO A 111 -12.87 -11.61 7.94
CA PRO A 111 -12.96 -10.64 6.87
C PRO A 111 -12.91 -9.24 7.47
N ARG A 112 -12.13 -8.36 6.84
CA ARG A 112 -12.05 -6.97 7.27
C ARG A 112 -13.44 -6.31 7.16
N PRO A 113 -13.88 -5.52 8.16
CA PRO A 113 -15.12 -4.76 8.02
C PRO A 113 -15.02 -3.80 6.82
N PRO A 114 -16.12 -3.64 6.05
CA PRO A 114 -16.18 -2.67 4.97
C PRO A 114 -15.91 -1.27 5.53
N ARG A 115 -15.04 -0.51 4.88
CA ARG A 115 -14.74 0.86 5.30
C ARG A 115 -15.95 1.73 5.02
N THR A 116 -16.59 2.23 6.05
CA THR A 116 -17.23 3.55 5.98
C THR A 116 -16.12 4.57 6.25
N ASN A 117 -15.89 5.50 5.31
CA ASN A 117 -14.87 6.54 5.43
C ASN A 117 -15.58 7.88 5.82
N PRO A 118 -15.91 8.13 7.10
CA PRO A 118 -16.55 9.38 7.50
C PRO A 118 -15.59 10.60 7.44
N THR A 119 -14.27 10.37 7.33
CA THR A 119 -13.23 11.42 7.38
C THR A 119 -12.56 11.73 6.03
N ALA A 120 -13.05 11.16 4.92
CA ALA A 120 -12.48 11.39 3.59
C ALA A 120 -12.39 12.88 3.21
N GLN A 121 -13.39 13.67 3.61
CA GLN A 121 -13.44 15.12 3.32
C GLN A 121 -12.35 15.91 4.07
N GLY A 122 -12.06 15.58 5.33
CA GLY A 122 -11.06 16.28 6.13
C GLY A 122 -9.62 16.03 5.64
N HIS A 123 -9.34 14.81 5.19
CA HIS A 123 -8.03 14.46 4.63
C HIS A 123 -7.83 14.98 3.21
N ALA A 124 -8.90 15.05 2.38
CA ALA A 124 -8.84 15.68 1.07
C ALA A 124 -8.47 17.17 1.19
N ARG A 125 -9.08 17.90 2.13
CA ARG A 125 -8.77 19.32 2.40
C ARG A 125 -7.31 19.54 2.82
N ARG A 126 -6.75 18.71 3.71
CA ARG A 126 -5.33 18.83 4.13
C ARG A 126 -4.35 18.52 3.00
N ARG A 127 -4.71 17.64 2.06
CA ARG A 127 -3.84 17.22 0.95
C ARG A 127 -3.69 18.29 -0.12
N VAL A 128 -4.79 18.95 -0.49
CA VAL A 128 -4.81 20.14 -1.37
C VAL A 128 -3.89 21.24 -0.81
N VAL A 129 -3.94 21.48 0.50
CA VAL A 129 -3.07 22.48 1.17
C VAL A 129 -1.59 22.08 1.15
N SER A 130 -1.27 20.78 1.19
CA SER A 130 0.11 20.28 1.22
C SER A 130 0.73 19.99 -0.15
N GLY A 131 -0.01 20.16 -1.25
CA GLY A 131 0.42 19.79 -2.61
C GLY A 131 0.60 18.28 -2.82
N ARG A 132 0.10 17.43 -1.91
CA ARG A 132 0.20 15.97 -2.03
C ARG A 132 -1.06 15.44 -2.69
N TYR A 133 -0.90 14.72 -3.80
CA TYR A 133 -2.00 14.10 -4.54
C TYR A 133 -2.81 13.11 -3.66
N ALA A 134 -4.06 12.86 -4.06
CA ALA A 134 -4.90 11.85 -3.43
C ALA A 134 -4.25 10.46 -3.53
N ALA A 135 -4.68 9.51 -2.69
CA ALA A 135 -4.21 8.13 -2.82
C ALA A 135 -4.90 7.57 -4.06
N MET A 136 -4.17 7.51 -5.17
CA MET A 136 -4.68 6.99 -6.43
C MET A 136 -4.69 5.47 -6.39
N SER A 137 -5.57 4.85 -7.18
CA SER A 137 -5.51 3.41 -7.42
C SER A 137 -4.19 3.06 -8.13
N ALA A 138 -3.67 1.85 -7.95
CA ALA A 138 -2.44 1.42 -8.64
C ALA A 138 -2.53 1.59 -10.17
N PRO A 139 -3.66 1.27 -10.84
CA PRO A 139 -3.82 1.55 -12.27
C PRO A 139 -3.79 3.04 -12.60
N ALA A 140 -4.42 3.91 -11.78
CA ALA A 140 -4.38 5.35 -12.01
C ALA A 140 -2.95 5.91 -11.86
N PHE A 141 -2.17 5.38 -10.90
CA PHE A 141 -0.77 5.75 -10.72
C PHE A 141 0.09 5.34 -11.91
N GLU A 142 -0.08 4.10 -12.38
CA GLU A 142 0.63 3.61 -13.56
C GLU A 142 0.35 4.45 -14.80
N VAL A 143 -0.91 4.84 -15.03
CA VAL A 143 -1.28 5.70 -16.15
C VAL A 143 -0.71 7.12 -15.99
N LEU A 144 -0.73 7.68 -14.78
CA LEU A 144 -0.15 8.99 -14.49
C LEU A 144 1.36 9.01 -14.75
N ASP A 145 2.08 8.00 -14.23
CA ASP A 145 3.53 7.86 -14.37
C ASP A 145 3.94 7.67 -15.84
N ARG A 146 3.25 6.80 -16.58
CA ARG A 146 3.48 6.61 -18.02
C ARG A 146 3.20 7.89 -18.82
N THR A 147 2.19 8.67 -18.45
CA THR A 147 1.89 9.95 -19.09
C THR A 147 2.99 10.97 -18.85
N HIS A 148 3.56 11.00 -17.64
CA HIS A 148 4.69 11.86 -17.31
C HIS A 148 5.95 11.47 -18.10
N VAL A 149 6.33 10.19 -18.10
CA VAL A 149 7.48 9.67 -18.84
C VAL A 149 7.33 9.94 -20.34
N ALA A 150 6.13 9.75 -20.89
CA ALA A 150 5.88 10.05 -22.30
C ALA A 150 6.05 11.54 -22.63
N ALA A 151 5.63 12.43 -21.73
CA ALA A 151 5.77 13.88 -21.92
C ALA A 151 7.25 14.30 -21.89
N GLU A 152 8.04 13.76 -20.96
CA GLU A 152 9.48 14.03 -20.90
C GLU A 152 10.21 13.48 -22.12
N ALA A 153 9.88 12.25 -22.55
CA ALA A 153 10.45 11.66 -23.75
C ALA A 153 10.10 12.45 -25.01
N PHE A 154 8.85 12.91 -25.15
CA PHE A 154 8.43 13.75 -26.28
C PHE A 154 9.15 15.09 -26.29
N ARG A 155 9.30 15.75 -25.14
CA ARG A 155 10.06 17.00 -25.03
C ARG A 155 11.50 16.80 -25.50
N ALA A 156 12.20 15.80 -24.95
CA ALA A 156 13.59 15.54 -25.27
C ALA A 156 13.81 15.10 -26.74
N ALA A 157 12.90 14.31 -27.30
CA ALA A 157 13.04 13.77 -28.65
C ALA A 157 12.56 14.73 -29.76
N VAL A 158 11.56 15.57 -29.47
CA VAL A 158 10.87 16.38 -30.48
C VAL A 158 11.05 17.87 -30.20
N ILE A 159 10.62 18.37 -29.04
CA ILE A 159 10.60 19.82 -28.75
C ILE A 159 12.01 20.40 -28.73
N ASP A 160 12.93 19.70 -28.07
CA ASP A 160 14.33 20.13 -27.94
C ASP A 160 15.17 19.80 -29.18
N HIS A 161 14.59 19.17 -30.20
CA HIS A 161 15.32 18.78 -31.40
C HIS A 161 15.63 20.02 -32.27
N PRO A 162 16.88 20.23 -32.71
CA PRO A 162 17.29 21.42 -33.47
C PRO A 162 16.47 21.67 -34.74
N TYR A 163 16.04 20.60 -35.42
CA TYR A 163 15.17 20.70 -36.60
C TYR A 163 13.80 21.30 -36.27
N VAL A 164 13.19 20.90 -35.16
CA VAL A 164 11.87 21.42 -34.73
C VAL A 164 12.03 22.84 -34.22
N ALA A 165 13.12 23.16 -33.50
CA ALA A 165 13.41 24.51 -33.04
C ALA A 165 13.60 25.53 -34.18
N ALA A 166 14.05 25.07 -35.36
CA ALA A 166 14.29 25.90 -36.53
C ALA A 166 13.02 26.20 -37.36
N ASP A 167 11.95 25.42 -37.20
CA ASP A 167 10.67 25.63 -37.89
C ASP A 167 9.59 26.10 -36.89
N PRO A 168 9.18 27.39 -36.93
CA PRO A 168 8.20 27.94 -36.01
C PRO A 168 6.84 27.23 -36.02
N THR A 169 6.45 26.63 -37.14
CA THR A 169 5.16 25.95 -37.29
C THR A 169 5.20 24.61 -36.57
N LEU A 170 6.24 23.80 -36.84
CA LEU A 170 6.46 22.52 -36.17
C LEU A 170 6.70 22.69 -34.67
N LYS A 171 7.39 23.76 -34.27
CA LYS A 171 7.57 24.10 -32.85
C LYS A 171 6.24 24.38 -32.16
N ALA A 172 5.37 25.19 -32.76
CA ALA A 172 4.05 25.49 -32.21
C ALA A 172 3.16 24.24 -32.09
N GLU A 173 3.22 23.33 -33.08
CA GLU A 173 2.52 22.05 -33.02
C GLU A 173 3.05 21.15 -31.88
N ALA A 174 4.36 21.08 -31.70
CA ALA A 174 4.98 20.29 -30.64
C ALA A 174 4.64 20.84 -29.23
N GLU A 175 4.66 22.15 -29.04
CA GLU A 175 4.27 22.81 -27.78
C GLU A 175 2.77 22.61 -27.45
N ALA A 176 1.91 22.55 -28.47
CA ALA A 176 0.49 22.24 -28.29
C ALA A 176 0.27 20.80 -27.80
N ILE A 177 1.02 19.83 -28.35
CA ILE A 177 0.99 18.43 -27.89
C ILE A 177 1.47 18.34 -26.44
N GLU A 178 2.56 19.03 -26.09
CA GLU A 178 3.05 19.08 -24.72
C GLU A 178 2.00 19.62 -23.75
N THR A 179 1.35 20.72 -24.11
CA THR A 179 0.28 21.33 -23.32
C THR A 179 -0.87 20.34 -23.11
N ALA A 180 -1.25 19.58 -24.15
CA ALA A 180 -2.28 18.56 -24.05
C ALA A 180 -1.87 17.39 -23.15
N MET A 181 -0.61 16.95 -23.21
CA MET A 181 -0.08 15.89 -22.33
C MET A 181 -0.01 16.35 -20.87
N GLN A 182 0.39 17.60 -20.61
CA GLN A 182 0.36 18.18 -19.27
C GLN A 182 -1.06 18.31 -18.73
N ALA A 183 -2.02 18.74 -19.56
CA ALA A 183 -3.43 18.81 -19.18
C ALA A 183 -3.99 17.42 -18.85
N LEU A 184 -3.62 16.40 -19.62
CA LEU A 184 -3.99 15.00 -19.35
C LEU A 184 -3.39 14.51 -18.02
N TYR A 185 -2.10 14.76 -17.78
CA TYR A 185 -1.42 14.43 -16.53
C TYR A 185 -2.14 15.07 -15.32
N GLN A 186 -2.45 16.37 -15.39
CA GLN A 186 -3.16 17.07 -14.32
C GLN A 186 -4.56 16.50 -14.10
N ARG A 187 -5.29 16.15 -15.17
CA ARG A 187 -6.62 15.53 -15.05
C ARG A 187 -6.56 14.16 -14.41
N ILE A 188 -5.59 13.30 -14.76
CA ILE A 188 -5.43 11.98 -14.14
C ILE A 188 -5.09 12.13 -12.65
N GLY A 189 -4.22 13.08 -12.29
CA GLY A 189 -3.83 13.33 -10.91
C GLY A 189 -4.94 13.89 -10.01
N GLN A 190 -6.07 14.32 -10.60
CA GLN A 190 -7.25 14.84 -9.90
C GLN A 190 -8.34 13.79 -9.67
N VAL A 191 -8.24 12.60 -10.28
CA VAL A 191 -9.18 11.46 -10.13
C VAL A 191 -8.79 10.60 -8.93
#